data_AF-A0A9Q8RD59-F1
#
_entry.id   AF-A0A9Q8RD59-F1
#
_cell.length_a   1.000
_cell.length_b   1.000
_cell.length_c   1.000
_cell.angle_alpha   90.00
_cell.angle_beta   90.00
_cell.angle_gamma   90.00
#
_symmetry.space_group_name_H-M   'P 1'
#
loop_
_entity.id
_entity.type
_entity.pdbx_description
1 polymer ?
#
loop_
_entity_poly.entity_id
_entity_poly.type
_entity_poly.pdbx_seq_one_letter_code
_entity_poly.pdbx_strand_id
1 'polypeptide(L)'
;MKQYSLQKKLGRSILLVLFIISLAVSGLYADESEKKTYSTKNIDVTVKDKDGYNHFLVFTKIMTPDKSYVAYNVEFWVNNYVYSEMDTFSQISFKAGKKSFNGNFYKSEVSSNALVLYFYMEESTVKELLTNSNSASRLNISQKNKTIFEYTIATKDNFKKALKEIITVE
;
A
#
# COMPACT_ATOMS: atom_id res chain seq x y z
N MET A 1 66.46 -16.24 -7.17
CA MET A 1 65.83 -14.90 -6.95
C MET A 1 64.54 -14.63 -7.75
N LYS A 2 64.17 -15.37 -8.81
CA LYS A 2 62.96 -15.08 -9.61
C LYS A 2 61.61 -15.49 -8.98
N GLN A 3 61.58 -16.56 -8.16
CA GLN A 3 60.33 -17.04 -7.53
C GLN A 3 59.74 -16.06 -6.50
N TYR A 4 60.61 -15.40 -5.72
CA TYR A 4 60.20 -14.45 -4.68
C TYR A 4 59.51 -13.18 -5.22
N SER A 5 59.84 -12.76 -6.45
CA SER A 5 59.22 -11.57 -7.05
C SER A 5 57.84 -11.88 -7.66
N LEU A 6 57.61 -13.11 -8.13
CA LEU A 6 56.31 -13.57 -8.61
C LEU A 6 55.29 -13.64 -7.47
N GLN A 7 55.67 -14.18 -6.32
CA GLN A 7 54.80 -14.27 -5.14
C GLN A 7 54.39 -12.88 -4.62
N LYS A 8 55.30 -11.89 -4.62
CA LYS A 8 54.98 -10.51 -4.26
C LYS A 8 54.03 -9.83 -5.26
N LYS A 9 54.12 -10.14 -6.56
CA LYS A 9 53.18 -9.62 -7.57
C LYS A 9 51.80 -10.24 -7.45
N LEU A 10 51.73 -11.56 -7.26
CA LEU A 10 50.48 -12.30 -7.02
C LEU A 10 49.77 -11.81 -5.76
N GLY A 11 50.48 -11.64 -4.64
CA GLY A 11 49.91 -11.11 -3.41
C GLY A 11 49.31 -9.71 -3.57
N ARG A 12 49.98 -8.82 -4.33
CA ARG A 12 49.47 -7.48 -4.62
C ARG A 12 48.22 -7.50 -5.51
N SER A 13 48.17 -8.37 -6.51
CA SER A 13 46.99 -8.53 -7.37
C SER A 13 45.79 -9.08 -6.60
N ILE A 14 46.01 -10.04 -5.70
CA ILE A 14 44.94 -10.57 -4.83
C ILE A 14 44.42 -9.50 -3.87
N LEU A 15 45.32 -8.70 -3.27
CA LEU A 15 44.92 -7.61 -2.38
C LEU A 15 44.10 -6.55 -3.12
N LEU A 16 44.46 -6.23 -4.36
CA LEU A 16 43.74 -5.27 -5.20
C LEU A 16 42.33 -5.76 -5.54
N VAL A 17 42.19 -7.05 -5.90
CA VAL A 17 40.89 -7.66 -6.18
C VAL A 17 40.01 -7.68 -4.93
N LEU A 18 40.56 -8.05 -3.77
CA LEU A 18 39.83 -8.02 -2.50
C LEU A 18 39.40 -6.60 -2.11
N PHE A 19 40.24 -5.59 -2.38
CA PHE A 19 39.91 -4.19 -2.14
C PHE A 19 38.77 -3.70 -3.04
N ILE A 20 38.79 -4.04 -4.33
CA ILE A 20 37.70 -3.71 -5.27
C ILE A 20 36.39 -4.39 -4.86
N ILE A 21 36.44 -5.66 -4.44
CA ILE A 21 35.26 -6.38 -3.94
C ILE A 21 34.72 -5.72 -2.68
N SER A 22 35.59 -5.31 -1.74
CA SER A 22 35.16 -4.65 -0.50
C SER A 22 34.46 -3.31 -0.77
N LEU A 23 34.96 -2.51 -1.71
CA LEU A 23 34.34 -1.25 -2.14
C LEU A 23 32.98 -1.48 -2.83
N ALA A 24 32.87 -2.51 -3.66
CA ALA A 24 31.62 -2.87 -4.34
C ALA A 24 30.55 -3.35 -3.35
N VAL A 25 30.92 -4.08 -2.29
CA VAL A 25 30.00 -4.53 -1.24
C VAL A 25 29.56 -3.36 -0.36
N SER A 26 30.44 -2.42 -0.03
CA SER A 26 30.06 -1.22 0.74
C SER A 26 29.11 -0.27 -0.02
N GLY A 27 29.13 -0.27 -1.36
CA GLY A 27 28.16 0.47 -2.18
C GLY A 27 26.76 -0.14 -2.21
N LEU A 28 26.63 -1.43 -1.89
CA LEU A 28 25.34 -2.14 -1.79
C LEU A 28 24.69 -1.97 -0.42
N TYR A 29 25.45 -1.63 0.62
CA TYR A 29 24.95 -1.21 1.94
C TYR A 29 24.74 0.30 2.00
N ALA A 30 24.19 0.87 0.93
CA ALA A 30 23.69 2.24 0.96
C ALA A 30 22.48 2.30 1.90
N ASP A 31 22.75 2.74 3.12
CA ASP A 31 21.88 3.33 4.13
C ASP A 31 20.37 3.27 3.79
N GLU A 32 19.70 2.17 4.18
CA GLU A 32 18.25 2.02 4.03
C GLU A 32 17.46 3.04 4.87
N SER A 33 18.12 3.76 5.78
CA SER A 33 17.50 4.73 6.70
C SER A 33 17.05 6.05 6.07
N GLU A 34 17.38 6.33 4.80
CA GLU A 34 16.97 7.57 4.12
C GLU A 34 16.00 7.40 2.94
N LYS A 35 15.37 6.24 2.76
CA LYS A 35 14.20 6.16 1.87
C LYS A 35 13.01 6.85 2.53
N LYS A 36 12.96 8.19 2.42
CA LYS A 36 11.79 9.00 2.76
C LYS A 36 10.59 8.42 2.02
N THR A 37 9.78 7.66 2.75
CA THR A 37 8.54 7.10 2.23
C THR A 37 7.53 8.22 2.22
N TYR A 38 7.17 8.71 1.05
CA TYR A 38 6.10 9.70 0.95
C TYR A 38 4.78 8.97 1.15
N SER A 39 4.09 9.31 2.25
CA SER A 39 2.76 8.84 2.58
C SER A 39 1.87 10.06 2.76
N THR A 40 0.95 10.31 1.83
CA THR A 40 -0.07 11.34 2.00
C THR A 40 -1.29 10.77 2.74
N LYS A 41 -1.59 11.36 3.91
CA LYS A 41 -2.86 11.29 4.65
C LYS A 41 -3.55 12.67 4.51
N ASN A 42 -4.86 12.89 4.68
CA ASN A 42 -6.02 12.07 5.03
C ASN A 42 -7.23 12.88 4.53
N ILE A 43 -8.01 12.39 3.59
CA ILE A 43 -9.40 12.84 3.48
C ILE A 43 -10.23 11.66 3.92
N ASP A 44 -10.72 11.73 5.16
CA ASP A 44 -11.56 10.70 5.71
C ASP A 44 -12.83 10.62 4.86
N VAL A 45 -12.98 9.51 4.15
CA VAL A 45 -14.19 9.21 3.42
C VAL A 45 -15.09 8.45 4.36
N THR A 46 -16.18 9.08 4.78
CA THR A 46 -17.19 8.40 5.58
C THR A 46 -17.98 7.45 4.70
N VAL A 47 -18.07 6.20 5.14
CA VAL A 47 -19.00 5.21 4.61
C VAL A 47 -19.96 4.77 5.71
N LYS A 48 -21.16 4.34 5.33
CA LYS A 48 -22.19 3.88 6.26
C LYS A 48 -22.54 2.43 6.02
N ASP A 49 -22.66 1.66 7.09
CA ASP A 49 -23.23 0.31 7.00
C ASP A 49 -24.76 0.34 6.84
N LYS A 50 -25.38 -0.84 6.83
CA LYS A 50 -26.84 -1.00 6.72
C LYS A 50 -27.62 -0.38 7.88
N ASP A 51 -27.00 -0.25 9.05
CA ASP A 51 -27.63 0.27 10.28
C ASP A 51 -27.37 1.78 10.43
N GLY A 52 -26.60 2.37 9.51
CA GLY A 52 -26.30 3.80 9.45
C GLY A 52 -25.07 4.22 10.26
N TYR A 53 -24.32 3.27 10.83
CA TYR A 53 -23.09 3.56 11.56
C TYR A 53 -21.97 4.01 10.63
N ASN A 54 -21.18 4.97 11.11
CA ASN A 54 -20.08 5.54 10.34
C ASN A 54 -18.82 4.68 10.46
N HIS A 55 -18.21 4.41 9.32
CA HIS A 55 -16.87 3.85 9.15
C HIS A 55 -16.07 4.78 8.22
N PHE A 56 -14.75 4.59 8.17
CA PHE A 56 -13.89 5.50 7.43
C PHE A 56 -12.99 4.75 6.45
N LEU A 57 -12.81 5.32 5.26
CA LEU A 57 -11.76 4.92 4.35
C LEU A 57 -10.67 5.98 4.33
N VAL A 58 -9.43 5.51 4.33
CA VAL A 58 -8.24 6.30 4.09
C VAL A 58 -7.54 5.72 2.86
N PHE A 59 -7.21 6.59 1.91
CA PHE A 59 -6.40 6.21 0.77
C PHE A 59 -4.98 6.72 0.97
N THR A 60 -4.00 5.83 0.76
CA THR A 60 -2.58 6.13 0.97
C THR A 60 -1.79 5.69 -0.25
N LYS A 61 -1.01 6.58 -0.84
CA LYS A 61 0.05 6.20 -1.79
C LYS A 61 1.37 6.13 -1.05
N ILE A 62 2.09 5.03 -1.22
CA ILE A 62 3.43 4.81 -0.70
C ILE A 62 4.37 4.80 -1.89
N MET A 63 5.38 5.66 -1.88
CA MET A 63 6.37 5.72 -2.95
C MET A 63 7.77 5.97 -2.41
N THR A 64 8.76 5.25 -2.96
CA THR A 64 10.17 5.50 -2.68
C THR A 64 10.66 6.74 -3.45
N PRO A 65 11.67 7.48 -2.96
CA PRO A 65 12.15 8.70 -3.62
C PRO A 65 12.60 8.50 -5.08
N ASP A 66 13.13 7.32 -5.39
CA ASP A 66 13.57 6.91 -6.73
C ASP A 66 12.44 6.32 -7.59
N LYS A 67 11.20 6.29 -7.07
CA LYS A 67 10.00 5.70 -7.70
C LYS A 67 10.14 4.22 -8.08
N SER A 68 11.14 3.50 -7.54
CA SER A 68 11.32 2.06 -7.76
C SER A 68 10.19 1.22 -7.15
N TYR A 69 9.50 1.76 -6.16
CA TYR A 69 8.32 1.17 -5.55
C TYR A 69 7.20 2.19 -5.44
N VAL A 70 6.01 1.82 -5.92
CA VAL A 70 4.76 2.58 -5.79
C VAL A 70 3.64 1.63 -5.40
N ALA A 71 2.93 1.93 -4.33
CA ALA A 71 1.78 1.15 -3.89
C ALA A 71 0.61 2.05 -3.49
N TYR A 72 -0.59 1.66 -3.88
CA TYR A 72 -1.83 2.34 -3.51
C TYR A 72 -2.58 1.46 -2.52
N ASN A 73 -2.80 2.00 -1.32
CA ASN A 73 -3.42 1.29 -0.22
C ASN A 73 -4.75 1.95 0.15
N VAL A 74 -5.66 1.13 0.63
CA VAL A 74 -6.90 1.55 1.27
C VAL A 74 -6.92 0.98 2.67
N GLU A 75 -7.04 1.84 3.66
CA GLU A 75 -7.30 1.46 5.04
C GLU A 75 -8.79 1.63 5.30
N PHE A 76 -9.47 0.55 5.67
CA PHE A 76 -10.86 0.58 6.06
C PHE A 76 -11.01 0.44 7.56
N TRP A 77 -11.39 1.53 8.22
CA TRP A 77 -11.53 1.67 9.65
C TRP A 77 -12.95 1.33 10.07
N VAL A 78 -13.09 0.15 10.65
CA VAL A 78 -14.38 -0.40 11.08
C VAL A 78 -14.59 -0.11 12.57
N ASN A 79 -15.31 0.98 12.84
CA ASN A 79 -15.67 1.38 14.21
C ASN A 79 -16.67 0.42 14.87
N ASN A 80 -16.61 0.32 16.20
CA ASN A 80 -17.58 -0.35 17.07
C ASN A 80 -17.82 -1.85 16.77
N TYR A 81 -16.81 -2.54 16.24
CA TYR A 81 -16.93 -3.98 16.02
C TYR A 81 -16.83 -4.74 17.35
N VAL A 82 -17.97 -5.17 17.88
CA VAL A 82 -18.05 -6.02 19.08
C VAL A 82 -17.75 -7.50 18.74
N TYR A 83 -17.84 -7.91 17.48
CA TYR A 83 -17.65 -9.31 17.08
C TYR A 83 -17.11 -9.41 15.65
N SER A 84 -15.85 -9.79 15.48
CA SER A 84 -15.43 -10.46 14.25
C SER A 84 -14.54 -11.64 14.61
N GLU A 85 -15.12 -12.83 14.57
CA GLU A 85 -14.30 -14.00 14.26
C GLU A 85 -13.61 -13.72 12.92
N MET A 86 -12.28 -13.80 12.93
CA MET A 86 -11.39 -13.39 11.84
C MET A 86 -11.37 -14.43 10.70
N ASP A 87 -12.53 -14.88 10.25
CA ASP A 87 -12.62 -15.62 9.00
C ASP A 87 -12.17 -14.68 7.87
N THR A 88 -10.91 -14.89 7.47
CA THR A 88 -10.07 -13.95 6.72
C THR A 88 -10.80 -13.15 5.64
N PHE A 89 -10.68 -11.83 5.73
CA PHE A 89 -11.04 -10.90 4.65
C PHE A 89 -10.26 -11.25 3.38
N SER A 90 -10.84 -10.94 2.22
CA SER A 90 -10.24 -11.25 0.92
C SER A 90 -10.13 -10.02 0.03
N GLN A 91 -11.17 -9.20 -0.03
CA GLN A 91 -11.26 -8.15 -1.04
C GLN A 91 -12.12 -6.97 -0.59
N ILE A 92 -11.71 -5.78 -1.02
CA ILE A 92 -12.52 -4.58 -1.06
C ILE A 92 -12.99 -4.35 -2.51
N SER A 93 -14.25 -3.98 -2.73
CA SER A 93 -14.80 -3.73 -4.07
C SER A 93 -15.63 -2.45 -4.08
N PHE A 94 -15.16 -1.42 -4.77
CA PHE A 94 -15.91 -0.19 -5.03
C PHE A 94 -16.84 -0.38 -6.24
N LYS A 95 -18.14 -0.16 -6.05
CA LYS A 95 -19.15 -0.28 -7.12
C LYS A 95 -19.44 1.09 -7.73
N ALA A 96 -19.14 1.24 -9.03
CA ALA A 96 -19.49 2.43 -9.81
C ALA A 96 -20.33 2.05 -11.03
N GLY A 97 -21.64 2.25 -10.95
CA GLY A 97 -22.59 1.74 -11.94
C GLY A 97 -22.48 0.21 -12.09
N LYS A 98 -22.19 -0.26 -13.30
CA LYS A 98 -22.01 -1.70 -13.61
C LYS A 98 -20.58 -2.21 -13.36
N LYS A 99 -19.63 -1.31 -13.07
CA LYS A 99 -18.22 -1.65 -12.86
C LYS A 99 -17.90 -1.88 -11.39
N SER A 100 -16.93 -2.75 -11.14
CA SER A 100 -16.38 -3.00 -9.81
C SER A 100 -14.87 -2.81 -9.85
N PHE A 101 -14.34 -2.07 -8.88
CA PHE A 101 -12.92 -1.77 -8.75
C PHE A 101 -12.42 -2.39 -7.46
N ASN A 102 -11.47 -3.30 -7.56
CA ASN A 102 -11.15 -4.22 -6.48
C ASN A 102 -9.78 -3.93 -5.88
N GLY A 103 -9.65 -4.17 -4.58
CA GLY A 103 -8.38 -4.22 -3.87
C GLY A 103 -8.27 -5.51 -3.05
N ASN A 104 -7.06 -6.04 -2.93
CA ASN A 104 -6.81 -7.31 -2.26
C ASN A 104 -6.41 -7.08 -0.81
N PHE A 105 -7.03 -7.83 0.10
CA PHE A 105 -6.69 -7.80 1.51
C PHE A 105 -5.27 -8.33 1.74
N TYR A 106 -4.49 -7.68 2.60
CA TYR A 106 -3.15 -8.17 2.95
C TYR A 106 -2.81 -8.16 4.44
N LYS A 107 -3.47 -7.32 5.24
CA LYS A 107 -3.34 -7.37 6.71
C LYS A 107 -4.52 -6.69 7.41
N SER A 108 -4.66 -6.95 8.69
CA SER A 108 -5.55 -6.22 9.59
C SER A 108 -4.83 -5.89 10.89
N GLU A 109 -5.19 -4.76 11.49
CA GLU A 109 -4.68 -4.33 12.79
C GLU A 109 -5.83 -3.85 13.67
N VAL A 110 -5.65 -3.86 14.99
CA VAL A 110 -6.59 -3.27 15.94
C VAL A 110 -6.00 -1.96 16.44
N SER A 111 -6.72 -0.86 16.24
CA SER A 111 -6.29 0.47 16.66
C SER A 111 -7.45 1.22 17.30
N SER A 112 -7.28 1.66 18.54
CA SER A 112 -8.20 2.57 19.24
C SER A 112 -9.69 2.22 19.07
N ASN A 113 -10.07 0.97 19.42
CA ASN A 113 -11.44 0.44 19.30
C ASN A 113 -11.99 0.29 17.87
N ALA A 114 -11.13 0.36 16.86
CA ALA A 114 -11.46 0.04 15.48
C ALA A 114 -10.64 -1.16 14.99
N LEU A 115 -11.27 -1.97 14.15
CA LEU A 115 -10.56 -2.93 13.31
C LEU A 115 -10.18 -2.21 12.01
N VAL A 116 -8.89 -2.17 11.68
CA VAL A 116 -8.39 -1.57 10.46
C VAL A 116 -8.04 -2.67 9.47
N LEU A 117 -8.68 -2.64 8.31
CA LEU A 117 -8.44 -3.59 7.22
C LEU A 117 -7.63 -2.91 6.13
N TYR A 118 -6.52 -3.52 5.74
CA TYR A 118 -5.63 -2.97 4.74
C TYR A 118 -5.75 -3.72 3.43
N PHE A 119 -5.99 -2.97 2.36
CA PHE A 119 -6.12 -3.47 1.01
C PHE A 119 -5.14 -2.80 0.06
N TYR A 120 -4.59 -3.57 -0.86
CA TYR A 120 -3.78 -3.06 -1.97
C TYR A 120 -4.65 -2.90 -3.22
N MET A 121 -4.49 -1.80 -3.93
CA MET A 121 -5.10 -1.56 -5.24
C MET A 121 -4.02 -1.26 -6.29
N GLU A 122 -4.23 -1.73 -7.51
CA GLU A 122 -3.38 -1.35 -8.63
C GLU A 122 -3.62 0.12 -9.02
N GLU A 123 -2.58 0.81 -9.49
CA GLU A 123 -2.67 2.19 -9.96
C GLU A 123 -3.74 2.37 -11.06
N SER A 124 -3.78 1.42 -12.02
CA SER A 124 -4.80 1.34 -13.08
C SER A 124 -6.21 1.38 -12.50
N THR A 125 -6.45 0.56 -11.47
CA THR A 125 -7.74 0.44 -10.79
C THR A 125 -8.11 1.74 -10.08
N VAL A 126 -7.15 2.39 -9.42
CA VAL A 126 -7.37 3.69 -8.74
C VAL A 126 -7.69 4.78 -9.77
N LYS A 127 -6.97 4.84 -10.89
CA LYS A 127 -7.22 5.80 -11.99
C LYS A 127 -8.59 5.61 -12.64
N GLU A 128 -8.98 4.37 -12.90
CA GLU A 128 -10.30 4.08 -13.43
C GLU A 128 -11.40 4.39 -12.41
N LEU A 129 -11.18 4.09 -11.12
CA LEU A 129 -12.11 4.42 -10.05
C LEU A 129 -12.30 5.94 -9.92
N LEU A 130 -11.23 6.74 -10.03
CA LEU A 130 -11.32 8.20 -10.08
C LEU A 130 -12.16 8.67 -11.29
N THR A 131 -11.92 8.09 -12.46
CA THR A 131 -12.67 8.42 -13.69
C THR A 131 -14.17 8.14 -13.53
N ASN A 132 -14.53 7.11 -12.75
CA ASN A 132 -15.91 6.69 -12.50
C ASN A 132 -16.46 7.15 -11.14
N SER A 133 -15.77 8.03 -10.43
CA SER A 133 -16.06 8.33 -9.01
C SER A 133 -17.45 8.95 -8.81
N ASN A 134 -17.98 9.68 -9.80
CA ASN A 134 -19.32 10.27 -9.73
C ASN A 134 -20.42 9.19 -9.63
N SER A 135 -20.18 8.02 -10.20
CA SER A 135 -21.10 6.87 -10.19
C SER A 135 -20.80 5.89 -9.05
N ALA A 136 -19.72 6.10 -8.29
CA ALA A 136 -19.37 5.29 -7.15
C ALA A 136 -20.27 5.65 -5.95
N SER A 137 -21.08 4.69 -5.52
CA SER A 137 -22.02 4.89 -4.40
C SER A 137 -21.88 3.85 -3.30
N ARG A 138 -21.28 2.70 -3.62
CA ARG A 138 -21.19 1.56 -2.70
C ARG A 138 -19.79 0.96 -2.67
N LEU A 139 -19.53 0.33 -1.56
CA LEU A 139 -18.31 -0.37 -1.20
C LEU A 139 -18.72 -1.74 -0.64
N ASN A 140 -18.07 -2.80 -1.10
CA ASN A 140 -18.26 -4.14 -0.56
C ASN A 140 -16.96 -4.65 0.08
N ILE A 141 -17.07 -5.27 1.25
CA ILE A 141 -15.99 -6.03 1.88
C ILE A 141 -16.37 -7.51 1.83
N SER A 142 -15.50 -8.31 1.21
CA SER A 142 -15.69 -9.75 1.06
C SER A 142 -14.81 -10.52 2.04
N GLN A 143 -15.37 -11.57 2.64
CA GLN A 143 -14.62 -12.60 3.37
C GLN A 143 -14.41 -13.84 2.51
N LYS A 144 -13.43 -14.68 2.86
CA LYS A 144 -13.10 -15.91 2.11
C LYS A 144 -14.26 -16.93 2.06
N ASN A 145 -15.15 -16.93 3.05
CA ASN A 145 -16.37 -17.74 3.06
C ASN A 145 -17.53 -17.14 2.23
N LYS A 146 -17.25 -16.11 1.41
CA LYS A 146 -18.19 -15.41 0.52
C LYS A 146 -19.21 -14.50 1.21
N THR A 147 -19.10 -14.23 2.51
CA THR A 147 -19.87 -13.16 3.14
C THR A 147 -19.47 -11.80 2.56
N ILE A 148 -20.46 -11.00 2.17
CA ILE A 148 -20.26 -9.67 1.58
C ILE A 148 -20.95 -8.64 2.49
N PHE A 149 -20.16 -7.74 3.05
CA PHE A 149 -20.65 -6.58 3.79
C PHE A 149 -20.74 -5.39 2.82
N GLU A 150 -21.92 -4.80 2.70
CA GLU A 150 -22.15 -3.62 1.85
C GLU A 150 -22.15 -2.33 2.68
N TYR A 151 -21.51 -1.31 2.16
CA TYR A 151 -21.43 0.03 2.72
C TYR A 151 -21.77 1.08 1.66
N THR A 152 -22.38 2.18 2.08
CA THR A 152 -22.68 3.34 1.23
C THR A 152 -21.62 4.42 1.41
N ILE A 153 -21.09 4.95 0.30
CA ILE A 153 -20.16 6.09 0.32
C ILE A 153 -20.95 7.36 0.62
N ALA A 154 -20.87 7.86 1.86
CA ALA A 154 -21.66 8.99 2.32
C ALA A 154 -21.05 10.33 1.86
N THR A 155 -19.73 10.46 1.90
CA THR A 155 -19.01 11.69 1.52
C THR A 155 -18.37 11.54 0.14
N LYS A 156 -19.18 11.65 -0.93
CA LYS A 156 -18.72 11.45 -2.32
C LYS A 156 -17.65 12.45 -2.78
N ASP A 157 -17.74 13.70 -2.36
CA ASP A 157 -16.75 14.72 -2.71
C ASP A 157 -15.39 14.41 -2.07
N ASN A 158 -15.41 14.01 -0.80
CA ASN A 158 -14.21 13.54 -0.10
C ASN A 158 -13.61 12.31 -0.79
N PHE A 159 -14.45 11.35 -1.20
CA PHE A 159 -14.01 10.16 -1.95
C PHE A 159 -13.29 10.53 -3.24
N LYS A 160 -13.89 11.40 -4.06
CA LYS A 160 -13.29 11.88 -5.31
C LYS A 160 -11.99 12.65 -5.05
N LYS A 161 -11.98 13.50 -4.02
CA LYS A 161 -10.82 14.31 -3.66
C LYS A 161 -9.66 13.42 -3.20
N ALA A 162 -9.92 12.42 -2.36
CA ALA A 162 -8.91 11.44 -1.91
C ALA A 162 -8.27 10.69 -3.09
N LEU A 163 -9.08 10.17 -4.01
CA LEU A 163 -8.58 9.49 -5.20
C LEU A 163 -7.73 10.40 -6.10
N LYS A 164 -8.13 11.67 -6.25
CA LYS A 164 -7.35 12.64 -7.01
C LYS A 164 -5.99 12.89 -6.37
N GLU A 165 -5.96 13.15 -5.06
CA GLU A 165 -4.73 13.47 -4.33
C GLU A 165 -3.69 12.34 -4.39
N ILE A 166 -4.10 11.09 -4.17
CA ILE A 166 -3.17 9.95 -4.21
C ILE A 166 -2.64 9.67 -5.62
N ILE A 167 -3.37 10.04 -6.68
CA ILE A 167 -2.89 9.88 -8.07
C ILE A 167 -1.85 10.97 -8.40
N THR A 168 -2.09 12.20 -7.94
CA THR A 168 -1.27 13.37 -8.33
C THR A 168 -0.04 13.60 -7.47
N VAL A 169 0.09 12.92 -6.31
CA VAL A 169 1.27 13.08 -5.46
C VAL A 169 2.50 12.46 -6.11
N GLU A 170 3.60 13.22 -6.13
CA GLU A 170 4.91 12.85 -6.69
C GLU A 170 6.04 12.89 -5.65
#